data_AF-K6UB20-F1
#
_entry.id   AF-K6UB20-F1
#
_cell.length_a   1.000
_cell.length_b   1.000
_cell.length_c   1.000
_cell.angle_alpha   90.00
_cell.angle_beta   90.00
_cell.angle_gamma   90.00
#
_symmetry.space_group_name_H-M   'P 1'
#
loop_
_entity.id
_entity.type
_entity.pdbx_description
1 polymer ?
#
loop_
_entity_poly.entity_id
_entity_poly.type
_entity_poly.pdbx_seq_one_letter_code
_entity_poly.pdbx_strand_id
1 'polypeptide(L)'
;MDIGLMIATERINQNLSTKKLAEAVGCSPRAIEYWEQGKRGISFAKFEKGMLGEEPDWVQEKRKADSSNPSKLNHNRKWTKAEDNLLIEKTKLCRYTYKDLARDFNRTENAIKRRLHDLAVPYRPVPLDTHVKWTDEENKKMFELHEKGYDTYAIAQALNKTHLSISDRLKKVVI
;
A
#
# COMPACT_ATOMS: atom_id res chain seq x y z
N MET A 1 6.10 -3.43 21.62
CA MET A 1 6.74 -2.10 21.51
C MET A 1 5.75 -1.18 20.83
N ASP A 2 5.23 -0.17 21.52
CA ASP A 2 4.24 0.75 20.95
C ASP A 2 4.95 1.75 20.03
N ILE A 3 4.80 1.54 18.72
CA ILE A 3 5.45 2.34 17.68
C ILE A 3 5.00 3.81 17.77
N GLY A 4 3.77 4.07 18.23
CA GLY A 4 3.27 5.42 18.41
C GLY A 4 4.05 6.18 19.48
N LEU A 5 4.31 5.52 20.61
CA LEU A 5 5.15 6.08 21.68
C LEU A 5 6.58 6.33 21.21
N MET A 6 7.18 5.40 20.48
CA MET A 6 8.55 5.55 19.93
C MET A 6 8.67 6.81 19.06
N ILE A 7 7.71 7.03 18.16
CA ILE A 7 7.69 8.22 17.28
C ILE A 7 7.55 9.50 18.12
N ALA A 8 6.64 9.50 19.10
CA ALA A 8 6.40 10.67 19.93
C ALA A 8 7.66 11.03 20.74
N THR A 9 8.29 10.04 21.38
CA THR A 9 9.50 10.22 22.17
C THR A 9 10.63 10.76 21.30
N GLU A 10 10.88 10.16 20.15
CA GLU A 10 12.00 10.57 19.32
C GLU A 10 11.78 11.95 18.67
N ARG A 11 10.54 12.26 18.27
CA ARG A 11 10.20 13.60 17.80
C ARG A 11 10.49 14.67 18.86
N ILE A 12 10.17 14.37 20.12
CA ILE A 12 10.44 15.27 21.26
C ILE A 12 11.96 15.37 21.52
N ASN A 13 12.70 14.27 21.47
CA ASN A 13 14.16 14.24 21.63
C ASN A 13 14.87 15.11 20.59
N GLN A 14 14.41 15.08 19.34
CA GLN A 14 14.94 15.90 18.24
C GLN A 14 14.40 17.34 18.24
N ASN A 15 13.60 17.72 19.24
CA ASN A 15 12.95 19.02 19.35
C ASN A 15 12.13 19.41 18.09
N LEU A 16 11.49 18.42 17.48
CA LEU A 16 10.68 18.59 16.28
C LEU A 16 9.21 18.82 16.63
N SER A 17 8.57 19.79 15.96
CA SER A 17 7.11 19.89 15.97
C SER A 17 6.50 18.82 15.07
N THR A 18 5.24 18.46 15.32
CA THR A 18 4.47 17.54 14.44
C THR A 18 4.43 18.06 13.00
N LYS A 19 4.35 19.39 12.82
CA LYS A 19 4.38 20.03 11.51
C LYS A 19 5.73 19.85 10.80
N LYS A 20 6.84 20.05 11.53
CA LYS A 20 8.19 19.92 10.97
C LYS A 20 8.52 18.47 10.59
N LEU A 21 8.12 17.51 11.43
CA LEU A 21 8.25 16.09 11.10
C LEU A 21 7.38 15.72 9.88
N ALA A 22 6.14 16.21 9.81
CA ALA A 22 5.26 15.95 8.68
C ALA A 22 5.81 16.49 7.35
N GLU A 23 6.43 17.66 7.37
CA GLU A 23 7.09 18.26 6.21
C GLU A 23 8.27 17.41 5.73
N ALA A 24 9.13 16.96 6.66
CA ALA A 24 10.28 16.12 6.33
C ALA A 24 9.88 14.74 5.76
N VAL A 25 8.78 14.15 6.24
CA VAL A 25 8.26 12.85 5.76
C VAL A 25 7.36 13.00 4.51
N GLY A 26 6.94 14.22 4.18
CA GLY A 26 5.99 14.48 3.10
C GLY A 26 4.58 13.93 3.37
N CYS A 27 4.08 14.13 4.59
CA CYS A 27 2.72 13.77 5.02
C CYS A 27 1.99 14.95 5.70
N SER A 28 0.74 14.74 6.13
CA SER A 28 0.00 15.77 6.87
C SER A 28 0.36 15.73 8.37
N PRO A 29 0.33 16.87 9.10
CA PRO A 29 0.57 16.89 10.55
C PRO A 29 -0.36 15.97 11.33
N ARG A 30 -1.63 15.89 10.89
CA ARG A 30 -2.63 15.00 11.47
C ARG A 30 -2.27 13.52 11.33
N ALA A 31 -1.51 13.14 10.30
CA ALA A 31 -1.03 11.77 10.16
C ALA A 31 -0.05 11.41 11.28
N ILE A 32 0.84 12.34 11.68
CA ILE A 32 1.76 12.17 12.81
C ILE A 32 0.99 11.91 14.10
N GLU A 33 -0.01 12.75 14.41
CA GLU A 33 -0.85 12.59 15.60
C GLU A 33 -1.54 11.22 15.66
N TYR A 34 -2.06 10.73 14.52
CA TYR A 34 -2.68 9.41 14.47
C TYR A 34 -1.69 8.27 14.66
N TRP A 35 -0.44 8.42 14.20
CA TRP A 35 0.61 7.45 14.43
C TRP A 35 1.02 7.42 15.90
N GLU A 36 1.23 8.58 16.51
CA GLU A 36 1.58 8.70 17.93
C GLU A 36 0.51 8.13 18.85
N GLN A 37 -0.76 8.29 18.49
CA GLN A 37 -1.89 7.76 19.27
C GLN A 37 -2.18 6.26 19.01
N GLY A 38 -1.40 5.58 18.15
CA GLY A 38 -1.64 4.19 17.77
C GLY A 38 -2.95 3.95 16.99
N LYS A 39 -3.69 5.01 16.65
CA LYS A 39 -4.98 4.94 15.94
C LYS A 39 -4.85 4.53 14.49
N ARG A 40 -3.64 4.59 13.92
CA ARG A 40 -3.35 4.21 12.54
C ARG A 40 -1.95 3.64 12.41
N GLY A 41 -1.82 2.57 11.63
CA GLY A 41 -0.51 2.03 11.25
C GLY A 41 0.35 3.05 10.49
N ILE A 42 1.61 3.19 10.93
CA ILE A 42 2.65 3.95 10.23
C ILE A 42 3.09 3.25 8.95
N SER A 43 3.46 4.03 7.94
CA SER A 43 4.13 3.57 6.72
C SER A 43 5.55 4.14 6.66
N PHE A 44 6.56 3.29 6.58
CA PHE A 44 7.97 3.69 6.49
C PHE A 44 8.47 3.97 5.07
N ALA A 45 7.61 3.80 4.05
CA ALA A 45 7.98 3.97 2.64
C ALA A 45 8.65 5.31 2.28
N LYS A 46 8.30 6.40 2.98
CA LYS A 46 8.81 7.76 2.73
C LYS A 46 9.84 8.23 3.75
N PHE A 47 10.10 7.45 4.79
CA PHE A 47 11.06 7.83 5.81
C PHE A 47 12.47 7.57 5.31
N GLU A 48 13.42 8.40 5.71
CA GLU A 48 14.83 8.04 5.61
C GLU A 48 15.18 7.03 6.72
N LYS A 49 16.16 6.16 6.46
CA LYS A 49 16.63 5.19 7.45
C LYS A 49 17.37 5.92 8.57
N GLY A 50 16.99 5.67 9.81
CA GLY A 50 17.57 6.28 11.01
C GLY A 50 17.01 7.66 11.34
N MET A 51 16.01 8.14 10.59
CA MET A 51 15.39 9.45 10.83
C MET A 51 14.76 9.56 12.23
N LEU A 52 14.29 8.43 12.77
CA LEU A 52 13.69 8.33 14.10
C LEU A 52 14.63 7.57 15.07
N GLY A 53 15.94 7.77 14.96
CA GLY A 53 16.93 7.13 15.81
C GLY A 53 17.21 5.68 15.40
N GLU A 54 17.66 4.85 16.34
CA GLU A 54 17.95 3.45 16.07
C GLU A 54 16.68 2.67 15.75
N GLU A 55 16.63 2.13 14.53
CA GLU A 55 15.49 1.36 14.05
C GLU A 55 15.59 -0.10 14.51
N PRO A 56 14.55 -0.64 15.16
CA PRO A 56 14.46 -2.07 15.40
C PRO A 56 14.50 -2.90 14.10
N ASP A 57 14.98 -4.15 14.17
CA ASP A 57 15.18 -5.02 12.99
C ASP A 57 13.92 -5.16 12.10
N TRP A 58 12.75 -5.27 12.73
CA TRP A 58 11.46 -5.43 12.03
C TRP A 58 11.09 -4.20 11.16
N VAL A 59 11.63 -3.01 11.47
CA VAL A 59 11.36 -1.78 10.69
C VAL A 59 11.93 -1.91 9.29
N GLN A 60 13.08 -2.57 9.13
CA GLN A 60 13.69 -2.75 7.82
C GLN A 60 12.82 -3.62 6.91
N GLU A 61 12.25 -4.71 7.45
CA GLU A 61 11.31 -5.56 6.71
C GLU A 61 10.04 -4.81 6.35
N LYS A 62 9.46 -4.09 7.31
CA LYS A 62 8.27 -3.29 7.07
C LYS A 62 8.50 -2.19 6.04
N ARG A 63 9.66 -1.52 6.06
CA ARG A 63 10.03 -0.51 5.06
C ARG A 63 10.07 -1.09 3.66
N LYS A 64 10.62 -2.31 3.48
CA LYS A 64 10.58 -3.01 2.19
C LYS A 64 9.14 -3.29 1.75
N ALA A 65 8.29 -3.77 2.66
CA ALA A 65 6.89 -4.04 2.37
C ALA A 65 6.11 -2.76 2.00
N ASP A 66 6.24 -1.70 2.81
CA ASP A 66 5.56 -0.42 2.58
C ASP A 66 6.02 0.23 1.26
N SER A 67 7.31 0.15 0.94
CA SER A 67 7.86 0.65 -0.33
C SER A 67 7.40 -0.18 -1.53
N SER A 68 7.03 -1.45 -1.34
CA SER A 68 6.45 -2.24 -2.42
C SER A 68 5.01 -1.86 -2.75
N ASN A 69 4.30 -1.17 -1.83
CA ASN A 69 2.91 -0.79 -2.03
C ASN A 69 2.78 0.59 -2.72
N PRO A 70 2.27 0.64 -3.96
CA PRO A 70 2.11 1.89 -4.69
C PRO A 70 1.22 2.92 -3.99
N SER A 71 0.24 2.47 -3.18
CA SER A 71 -0.64 3.38 -2.44
C SER A 71 0.07 4.13 -1.31
N LYS A 72 1.19 3.60 -0.80
CA LYS A 72 1.99 4.21 0.26
C LYS A 72 3.02 5.19 -0.32
N LEU A 73 3.67 4.80 -1.42
CA LEU A 73 4.63 5.65 -2.11
C LEU A 73 3.95 6.78 -2.90
N ASN A 74 3.05 6.42 -3.80
CA ASN A 74 2.48 7.31 -4.82
C ASN A 74 1.12 7.90 -4.39
N HIS A 75 0.88 8.00 -3.09
CA HIS A 75 -0.34 8.61 -2.56
C HIS A 75 -0.52 10.02 -3.14
N ASN A 76 -1.67 10.30 -3.76
CA ASN A 76 -2.00 11.56 -4.45
C ASN A 76 -1.12 11.93 -5.65
N ARG A 77 -0.32 11.01 -6.19
CA ARG A 77 0.44 11.26 -7.43
C ARG A 77 -0.54 11.58 -8.58
N LYS A 78 -0.44 12.78 -9.14
CA LYS A 78 -1.26 13.21 -10.28
C LYS A 78 -0.98 12.33 -11.51
N TRP A 79 -1.99 12.15 -12.35
CA TRP A 79 -1.83 11.52 -13.65
C TRP A 79 -1.30 12.54 -14.66
N THR A 80 -0.29 12.15 -15.41
CA THR A 80 0.22 12.94 -16.54
C THR A 80 -0.52 12.57 -17.82
N LYS A 81 -0.57 13.49 -18.79
CA LYS A 81 -1.15 13.20 -20.12
C LYS A 81 -0.46 12.01 -20.81
N ALA A 82 0.85 11.87 -20.62
CA ALA A 82 1.61 10.74 -21.16
C ALA A 82 1.18 9.40 -20.54
N GLU A 83 0.97 9.36 -19.22
CA GLU A 83 0.44 8.18 -18.55
C GLU A 83 -0.98 7.84 -19.03
N ASP A 84 -1.83 8.85 -19.21
CA ASP A 84 -3.20 8.63 -19.71
C ASP A 84 -3.19 8.02 -21.12
N ASN A 85 -2.39 8.58 -22.03
CA ASN A 85 -2.27 8.06 -23.39
C ASN A 85 -1.76 6.61 -23.38
N LEU A 86 -0.71 6.33 -22.62
CA LEU A 86 -0.17 4.98 -22.50
C LEU A 86 -1.19 4.00 -21.90
N LEU A 87 -1.98 4.45 -20.93
CA LEU A 87 -3.02 3.62 -20.30
C LEU A 87 -4.12 3.27 -21.30
N ILE A 88 -4.54 4.24 -22.11
CA ILE A 88 -5.53 4.04 -23.17
C ILE A 88 -4.99 3.05 -24.21
N GLU A 89 -3.76 3.24 -24.70
CA GLU A 89 -3.12 2.37 -25.69
C GLU A 89 -2.99 0.94 -25.19
N LYS A 90 -2.47 0.74 -23.97
CA LYS A 90 -2.36 -0.60 -23.38
C LYS A 90 -3.74 -1.25 -23.20
N THR A 91 -4.74 -0.49 -22.75
CA THR A 91 -6.10 -1.04 -22.54
C THR A 91 -6.76 -1.41 -23.87
N LYS A 92 -6.51 -0.65 -24.94
CA LYS A 92 -7.01 -0.94 -26.30
C LYS A 92 -6.50 -2.28 -26.85
N LEU A 93 -5.32 -2.74 -26.40
CA LEU A 93 -4.77 -4.04 -26.80
C LEU A 93 -5.53 -5.23 -26.21
N CYS A 94 -6.43 -5.01 -25.23
CA CYS A 94 -7.30 -6.04 -24.63
C CYS A 94 -6.58 -7.33 -24.17
N ARG A 95 -5.29 -7.24 -23.84
CA ARG A 95 -4.45 -8.39 -23.43
C ARG A 95 -3.94 -8.31 -22.00
N TYR A 96 -4.03 -7.14 -21.37
CA TYR A 96 -3.54 -6.91 -20.03
C TYR A 96 -4.68 -7.00 -19.03
N THR A 97 -4.38 -7.56 -17.86
CA THR A 97 -5.29 -7.51 -16.72
C THR A 97 -5.13 -6.20 -15.94
N TYR A 98 -6.07 -5.90 -15.04
CA TYR A 98 -5.89 -4.77 -14.11
C TYR A 98 -4.60 -4.91 -13.28
N LYS A 99 -4.19 -6.13 -12.96
CA LYS A 99 -2.97 -6.41 -12.20
C LYS A 99 -1.71 -6.07 -13.00
N ASP A 100 -1.70 -6.38 -14.28
CA ASP A 100 -0.56 -6.03 -15.16
C ASP A 100 -0.45 -4.53 -15.32
N LEU A 101 -1.58 -3.85 -15.59
CA LEU A 101 -1.61 -2.39 -15.66
C LEU A 101 -1.21 -1.75 -14.32
N ALA A 102 -1.66 -2.27 -13.19
CA ALA A 102 -1.26 -1.76 -11.88
C ALA A 102 0.27 -1.83 -11.68
N ARG A 103 0.88 -2.95 -12.08
CA ARG A 103 2.33 -3.15 -12.02
C ARG A 103 3.08 -2.18 -12.94
N ASP A 104 2.66 -2.08 -14.20
CA ASP A 104 3.31 -1.24 -15.21
C ASP A 104 3.28 0.25 -14.85
N PHE A 105 2.17 0.73 -14.28
CA PHE A 105 2.00 2.13 -13.91
C PHE A 105 2.48 2.44 -12.49
N ASN A 106 2.94 1.43 -11.74
CA ASN A 106 3.26 1.53 -10.32
C ASN A 106 2.13 2.24 -9.54
N ARG A 107 0.90 1.73 -9.71
CA ARG A 107 -0.33 2.23 -9.09
C ARG A 107 -1.21 1.06 -8.67
N THR A 108 -2.22 1.32 -7.83
CA THR A 108 -3.15 0.26 -7.43
C THR A 108 -4.15 -0.06 -8.54
N GLU A 109 -4.67 -1.30 -8.55
CA GLU A 109 -5.72 -1.73 -9.49
C GLU A 109 -6.95 -0.80 -9.43
N ASN A 110 -7.32 -0.33 -8.24
CA ASN A 110 -8.43 0.61 -8.08
C ASN A 110 -8.14 1.99 -8.70
N ALA A 111 -6.90 2.48 -8.62
CA ALA A 111 -6.50 3.72 -9.28
C ALA A 111 -6.58 3.59 -10.81
N ILE A 112 -6.17 2.44 -11.37
CA ILE A 112 -6.31 2.14 -12.79
C ILE A 112 -7.79 2.11 -13.19
N LYS A 113 -8.62 1.35 -12.46
CA LYS A 113 -10.06 1.26 -12.70
C LYS A 113 -10.74 2.63 -12.66
N ARG A 114 -10.47 3.43 -11.62
CA ARG A 114 -11.02 4.78 -11.47
C ARG A 114 -10.58 5.69 -12.61
N ARG A 115 -9.30 5.61 -13.02
CA ARG A 115 -8.76 6.44 -14.09
C ARG A 115 -9.37 6.11 -15.45
N LEU A 116 -9.50 4.82 -15.79
CA LEU A 116 -10.17 4.40 -17.03
C LEU A 116 -11.62 4.90 -17.09
N HIS A 117 -12.31 4.90 -15.95
CA HIS A 117 -13.64 5.49 -15.84
C HIS A 117 -13.63 7.01 -16.04
N ASP A 118 -12.69 7.74 -15.42
CA ASP A 118 -12.55 9.20 -15.61
C ASP A 118 -12.25 9.59 -17.06
N LEU A 119 -11.45 8.78 -17.75
CA LEU A 119 -11.08 8.98 -19.15
C LEU A 119 -12.16 8.49 -20.13
N ALA A 120 -13.28 7.95 -19.63
CA ALA A 120 -14.37 7.39 -20.44
C ALA A 120 -13.88 6.36 -21.50
N VAL A 121 -12.89 5.55 -21.14
CA VAL A 121 -12.31 4.57 -22.06
C VAL A 121 -13.34 3.47 -22.36
N PRO A 122 -13.66 3.20 -23.64
CA PRO A 122 -14.69 2.21 -24.01
C PRO A 122 -14.20 0.77 -23.82
N TYR A 123 -12.89 0.54 -23.83
CA TYR A 123 -12.27 -0.77 -23.67
C TYR A 123 -12.12 -1.17 -22.20
N ARG A 124 -12.05 -2.47 -21.94
CA ARG A 124 -11.87 -3.04 -20.60
C ARG A 124 -10.65 -3.98 -20.56
N PRO A 125 -9.81 -3.91 -19.52
CA PRO A 125 -8.79 -4.92 -19.26
C PRO A 125 -9.41 -6.32 -19.10
N VAL A 126 -8.60 -7.35 -19.35
CA VAL A 126 -9.01 -8.75 -19.20
C VAL A 126 -9.35 -9.01 -17.72
N PRO A 127 -10.53 -9.55 -17.40
CA PRO A 127 -10.86 -9.96 -16.04
C PRO A 127 -9.90 -11.05 -15.54
N LEU A 128 -9.52 -10.99 -14.28
CA LEU A 128 -8.90 -12.14 -13.61
C LEU A 128 -9.97 -13.21 -13.39
N ASP A 129 -9.54 -14.47 -13.35
CA ASP A 129 -10.43 -15.56 -12.96
C ASP A 129 -10.95 -15.33 -11.53
N THR A 130 -12.27 -15.17 -11.41
CA THR A 130 -12.97 -14.91 -10.15
C THR A 130 -13.20 -16.17 -9.34
N HIS A 131 -13.03 -17.36 -9.91
CA HIS A 131 -13.23 -18.65 -9.24
C HIS A 131 -11.98 -19.14 -8.51
N VAL A 132 -11.26 -18.23 -7.84
CA VAL A 132 -10.11 -18.60 -7.04
C VAL A 132 -10.59 -19.29 -5.76
N LYS A 133 -10.50 -20.62 -5.72
CA LYS A 133 -10.69 -21.40 -4.50
C LYS A 133 -9.55 -21.08 -3.53
N TRP A 134 -9.89 -20.88 -2.26
CA TRP A 134 -8.91 -20.72 -1.19
C TRP A 134 -8.54 -22.10 -0.67
N THR A 135 -7.25 -22.43 -0.67
CA THR A 135 -6.75 -23.64 0.01
C THR A 135 -6.45 -23.34 1.48
N ASP A 136 -6.37 -24.38 2.30
CA ASP A 136 -6.00 -24.23 3.72
C ASP A 136 -4.58 -23.70 3.88
N GLU A 137 -3.67 -24.07 2.99
CA GLU A 137 -2.30 -23.56 2.92
C GLU A 137 -2.27 -22.05 2.62
N GLU A 138 -3.08 -21.59 1.67
CA GLU A 138 -3.19 -20.16 1.36
C GLU A 138 -3.79 -19.37 2.53
N ASN A 139 -4.78 -19.93 3.23
CA ASN A 139 -5.33 -19.31 4.44
C ASN A 139 -4.26 -19.22 5.53
N LYS A 140 -3.54 -20.30 5.81
CA LYS A 140 -2.48 -20.32 6.81
C LYS A 140 -1.39 -19.29 6.50
N LYS A 141 -0.93 -19.23 5.25
CA LYS A 141 0.07 -18.25 4.80
C LYS A 141 -0.45 -16.82 4.87
N MET A 142 -1.73 -16.59 4.53
CA MET A 142 -2.38 -15.28 4.66
C MET A 142 -2.36 -14.80 6.11
N PHE A 143 -2.73 -15.66 7.06
CA PHE A 143 -2.74 -15.34 8.48
C PHE A 143 -1.35 -15.10 9.03
N GLU A 144 -0.38 -15.96 8.71
CA GLU A 144 1.00 -15.80 9.14
C GLU A 144 1.57 -14.44 8.70
N LEU A 145 1.32 -14.05 7.43
CA LEU A 145 1.77 -12.75 6.94
C LEU A 145 1.01 -11.59 7.61
N HIS A 146 -0.29 -11.75 7.87
CA HIS A 146 -1.09 -10.74 8.56
C HIS A 146 -0.63 -10.53 10.02
N GLU A 147 -0.36 -11.61 10.76
CA GLU A 147 0.18 -11.58 12.12
C GLU A 147 1.56 -10.94 12.19
N LYS A 148 2.40 -11.19 11.17
CA LYS A 148 3.68 -10.49 10.99
C LYS A 148 3.52 -9.01 10.62
N GLY A 149 2.31 -8.51 10.43
CA GLY A 149 2.02 -7.10 10.16
C GLY A 149 2.17 -6.68 8.70
N TYR A 150 2.23 -7.65 7.76
CA TYR A 150 2.20 -7.33 6.32
C TYR A 150 0.83 -6.77 5.94
N ASP A 151 0.83 -5.79 5.05
CA ASP A 151 -0.42 -5.23 4.56
C ASP A 151 -1.11 -6.15 3.54
N THR A 152 -2.41 -5.93 3.33
CA THR A 152 -3.21 -6.76 2.42
C THR A 152 -2.71 -6.71 0.97
N TYR A 153 -1.97 -5.66 0.60
CA TYR A 153 -1.37 -5.52 -0.72
C TYR A 153 -0.17 -6.46 -0.88
N ALA A 154 0.76 -6.47 0.08
CA ALA A 154 1.91 -7.37 0.08
C ALA A 154 1.45 -8.84 0.13
N ILE A 155 0.46 -9.14 0.97
CA ILE A 155 -0.14 -10.49 1.04
C ILE A 155 -0.76 -10.90 -0.30
N ALA A 156 -1.48 -9.99 -0.95
CA ALA A 156 -2.09 -10.25 -2.26
C ALA A 156 -1.04 -10.57 -3.33
N GLN A 157 0.08 -9.85 -3.34
CA GLN A 157 1.20 -10.16 -4.23
C GLN A 157 1.78 -11.55 -3.95
N ALA A 158 2.02 -11.87 -2.67
CA ALA A 158 2.60 -13.15 -2.25
C ALA A 158 1.71 -14.37 -2.57
N LEU A 159 0.39 -14.19 -2.59
CA LEU A 159 -0.60 -15.24 -2.88
C LEU A 159 -1.14 -15.17 -4.31
N ASN A 160 -0.62 -14.26 -5.14
CA ASN A 160 -1.13 -13.99 -6.48
C ASN A 160 -2.64 -13.68 -6.55
N LYS A 161 -3.24 -13.18 -5.47
CA LYS A 161 -4.66 -12.81 -5.40
C LYS A 161 -4.84 -11.28 -5.46
N THR A 162 -6.08 -10.81 -5.40
CA THR A 162 -6.38 -9.37 -5.32
C THR A 162 -6.41 -8.91 -3.86
N HIS A 163 -5.97 -7.67 -3.59
CA HIS A 163 -5.97 -7.11 -2.22
C HIS A 163 -7.36 -7.05 -1.58
N LEU A 164 -8.41 -6.87 -2.40
CA LEU A 164 -9.81 -6.94 -1.95
C LEU A 164 -10.17 -8.34 -1.49
N SER A 165 -9.78 -9.38 -2.24
CA SER A 165 -10.01 -10.77 -1.85
C SER A 165 -9.33 -11.11 -0.52
N ILE A 166 -8.09 -10.65 -0.31
CA ILE A 166 -7.40 -10.81 0.99
C ILE A 166 -8.18 -10.11 2.11
N SER A 167 -8.55 -8.84 1.92
CA SER A 167 -9.31 -8.07 2.90
C SER A 167 -10.65 -8.73 3.27
N ASP A 168 -11.39 -9.21 2.27
CA ASP A 168 -12.68 -9.88 2.48
C ASP A 168 -12.52 -11.24 3.13
N ARG A 169 -11.46 -11.99 2.77
CA ARG A 169 -11.16 -13.28 3.37
C ARG A 169 -10.77 -13.14 4.84
N LEU A 170 -9.91 -12.18 5.17
CA LEU A 170 -9.52 -11.90 6.56
C LEU A 170 -10.75 -11.65 7.43
N LYS A 171 -11.69 -10.81 6.98
CA LYS A 171 -12.95 -10.54 7.72
C LYS A 171 -13.83 -11.78 7.94
N LYS A 172 -13.87 -12.69 6.97
CA LYS A 172 -14.73 -13.89 7.00
C LYS A 172 -14.17 -15.01 7.86
N VAL A 173 -12.85 -15.08 8.00
CA VAL A 173 -12.15 -16.15 8.72
C VAL A 173 -11.70 -15.70 10.12
N VAL A 174 -12.03 -14.47 10.53
CA VAL A 174 -11.95 -14.10 11.95
C VAL A 174 -12.99 -14.92 12.73
N ILE A 175 -12.49 -15.83 13.56
CA ILE A 175 -13.21 -16.54 14.64
C ILE A 175 -12.63 -16.02 15.94
#